data_AF-A0A6I1HGV6-F1
#
_entry.id   AF-A0A6I1HGV6-F1
#
_cell.length_a   1.000
_cell.length_b   1.000
_cell.length_c   1.000
_cell.angle_alpha   90.00
_cell.angle_beta   90.00
_cell.angle_gamma   90.00
#
_symmetry.space_group_name_H-M   'P 1'
#
loop_
_entity.id
_entity.type
_entity.pdbx_description
1 polymer ?
#
loop_
_entity_poly.entity_id
_entity_poly.type
_entity_poly.pdbx_seq_one_letter_code
_entity_poly.pdbx_strand_id
1 'polypeptide(L)'
;METPTVSATQVILDDVRAYLQSKSNLPVTEEHATTKLLAKSFDEEEIRHRRAAFATNGEIDCTAVLANYELLHGIKYLDRLINNSGHEVPARAAIAIFRGAEICLNNLVVLARRITDDVKRGHMADASLKIGWANRFHETLYSLSQLLVQVDQGGRQGDSISIRDSAVFQDYLVQAARMHAILRAEATEQHSDLGDKDLDDPQRFVFFHSFVNSNYEAIWLSAMEQVRLPGVVREPGEDAATFYQRLIQNDEVREAVNCVDLKDPTCLMQFRAYHQISEVLVGLVNEVASEIIVALLGNEQATFGAHARSLALCSKLLQVVTDNIRPIVRTLSPKAYFAIRPALGITSGSHSHNLRKGLFLTIYPSLVKSLRLQLAAMDEQLAADDERLQQIVLALLQQHGDPRADILRQVVYMHQYVRTWRDEHMQFVKTQIGVSPEDMTPTASISGAENAAVTANGFRQAHKNDPIAPLYQALLGKSPIPPLPIVHKGGFDEYMAHFTANAVKEMYADVQDRAQRKRPARMAS
;
A
#
# COMPACT_ATOMS: atom_id res chain seq x y z
N MET A 1 26.78 38.14 -13.72
CA MET A 1 26.09 37.00 -14.33
C MET A 1 24.97 36.62 -13.40
N GLU A 2 23.76 37.10 -13.67
CA GLU A 2 22.56 36.62 -12.98
C GLU A 2 22.29 35.21 -13.48
N THR A 3 22.25 34.25 -12.56
CA THR A 3 21.78 32.90 -12.85
C THR A 3 20.33 33.01 -13.32
N PRO A 4 19.95 32.49 -14.49
CA PRO A 4 18.55 32.55 -14.93
C PRO A 4 17.68 31.84 -13.89
N THR A 5 16.70 32.58 -13.35
CA THR A 5 15.74 32.04 -12.39
C THR A 5 14.82 31.09 -13.15
N VAL A 6 14.93 29.79 -12.87
CA VAL A 6 14.06 28.78 -13.48
C VAL A 6 12.63 29.01 -12.96
N SER A 7 11.65 29.12 -13.86
CA SER A 7 10.25 29.34 -13.46
C SER A 7 9.69 28.16 -12.65
N ALA A 8 8.73 28.43 -11.76
CA ALA A 8 8.11 27.41 -10.92
C ALA A 8 7.45 26.30 -11.78
N THR A 9 6.86 26.67 -12.92
CA THR A 9 6.29 25.75 -13.91
C THR A 9 7.33 24.76 -14.43
N GLN A 10 8.52 25.26 -14.82
CA GLN A 10 9.58 24.41 -15.35
C GLN A 10 10.12 23.46 -14.28
N VAL A 11 10.29 23.93 -13.04
CA VAL A 11 10.70 23.09 -11.91
C VAL A 11 9.71 21.94 -11.68
N ILE A 12 8.40 22.23 -11.67
CA ILE A 12 7.37 21.21 -11.46
C ILE A 12 7.39 20.17 -12.59
N LEU A 13 7.48 20.61 -13.85
CA LEU A 13 7.52 19.71 -15.00
C LEU A 13 8.79 18.85 -15.01
N ASP A 14 9.93 19.41 -14.63
CA ASP A 14 11.19 18.66 -14.53
C ASP A 14 11.16 17.64 -13.39
N ASP A 15 10.57 17.97 -12.24
CA ASP A 15 10.36 17.03 -11.13
C ASP A 15 9.47 15.85 -11.54
N VAL A 16 8.35 16.12 -12.23
CA VAL A 16 7.43 15.10 -12.74
C VAL A 16 8.13 14.24 -13.80
N ARG A 17 8.83 14.86 -14.76
CA ARG A 17 9.56 14.13 -15.80
C ARG A 17 10.66 13.26 -15.18
N ALA A 18 11.42 13.79 -14.23
CA ALA A 18 12.47 13.06 -13.54
C ALA A 18 11.90 11.86 -12.76
N TYR A 19 10.73 12.00 -12.14
CA TYR A 19 10.04 10.88 -11.51
C TYR A 19 9.63 9.81 -12.52
N LEU A 20 8.91 10.18 -13.58
CA LEU A 20 8.41 9.25 -14.61
C LEU A 20 9.55 8.53 -15.36
N GLN A 21 10.69 9.20 -15.55
CA GLN A 21 11.88 8.60 -16.14
C GLN A 21 12.69 7.76 -15.14
N SER A 22 12.54 8.05 -13.85
CA SER A 22 13.26 7.30 -12.84
C SER A 22 12.67 5.91 -12.73
N LYS A 23 13.45 4.91 -13.13
CA LYS A 23 13.17 3.53 -12.79
C LYS A 23 13.68 3.25 -11.39
N SER A 24 13.08 2.26 -10.75
CA SER A 24 13.63 1.79 -9.52
C SER A 24 14.82 0.87 -9.75
N ASN A 25 16.01 1.46 -9.65
CA ASN A 25 17.26 0.84 -10.07
C ASN A 25 18.27 0.85 -8.93
N LEU A 26 17.95 0.24 -7.79
CA LEU A 26 19.03 -0.20 -6.91
C LEU A 26 19.73 -1.41 -7.55
N PRO A 27 21.09 -1.48 -7.53
CA PRO A 27 21.80 -2.66 -8.02
C PRO A 27 21.35 -3.91 -7.27
N VAL A 28 21.12 -5.00 -8.02
CA VAL A 28 20.63 -6.29 -7.51
C VAL A 28 21.78 -7.30 -7.35
N THR A 29 23.03 -6.87 -7.50
CA THR A 29 24.17 -7.78 -7.37
C THR A 29 24.40 -8.16 -5.91
N GLU A 30 24.79 -9.41 -5.66
CA GLU A 30 25.15 -9.93 -4.33
C GLU A 30 26.20 -9.04 -3.65
N GLU A 31 27.21 -8.59 -4.40
CA GLU A 31 28.30 -7.76 -3.91
C GLU A 31 27.80 -6.39 -3.39
N HIS A 32 26.95 -5.71 -4.17
CA HIS A 32 26.40 -4.42 -3.77
C HIS A 32 25.46 -4.57 -2.57
N ALA A 33 24.61 -5.61 -2.59
CA ALA A 33 23.73 -5.93 -1.48
C ALA A 33 24.53 -6.22 -0.20
N THR A 34 25.59 -7.02 -0.30
CA THR A 34 26.50 -7.34 0.80
C THR A 34 27.15 -6.07 1.35
N THR A 35 27.70 -5.22 0.50
CA THR A 35 28.32 -3.94 0.93
C THR A 35 27.30 -3.07 1.68
N LYS A 36 26.06 -3.00 1.20
CA LYS A 36 24.99 -2.23 1.84
C LYS A 36 24.59 -2.82 3.20
N LEU A 37 24.54 -4.14 3.32
CA LEU A 37 24.23 -4.85 4.57
C LEU A 37 25.36 -4.68 5.59
N LEU A 38 26.62 -4.84 5.18
CA LEU A 38 27.81 -4.58 6.00
C LEU A 38 27.84 -3.14 6.52
N ALA A 39 27.56 -2.15 5.65
CA ALA A 39 27.44 -0.74 6.05
C ALA A 39 26.30 -0.48 7.07
N LYS A 40 25.32 -1.38 7.13
CA LYS A 40 24.22 -1.38 8.11
C LYS A 40 24.46 -2.30 9.30
N SER A 41 25.70 -2.78 9.47
CA SER A 41 26.19 -3.54 10.64
C SER A 41 25.69 -4.98 10.74
N PHE A 42 25.32 -5.58 9.62
CA PHE A 42 25.18 -7.02 9.52
C PHE A 42 26.58 -7.55 9.21
N ASP A 43 27.10 -8.50 9.99
CA ASP A 43 28.34 -9.19 9.61
C ASP A 43 28.06 -10.32 8.61
N GLU A 44 29.11 -10.91 8.03
CA GLU A 44 28.97 -11.95 7.02
C GLU A 44 28.25 -13.21 7.54
N GLU A 45 28.41 -13.52 8.84
CA GLU A 45 27.76 -14.67 9.46
C GLU A 45 26.26 -14.42 9.59
N GLU A 46 25.85 -13.22 10.02
CA GLU A 46 24.47 -12.80 10.12
C GLU A 46 23.78 -12.76 8.75
N ILE A 47 24.47 -12.22 7.72
CA ILE A 47 23.95 -12.23 6.34
C ILE A 47 23.70 -13.67 5.89
N ARG A 48 24.66 -14.56 6.12
CA ARG A 48 24.55 -15.99 5.77
C ARG A 48 23.40 -16.66 6.53
N HIS A 49 23.25 -16.37 7.83
CA HIS A 49 22.19 -16.92 8.66
C HIS A 49 20.80 -16.49 8.19
N ARG A 50 20.60 -15.18 7.95
CA ARG A 50 19.32 -14.64 7.47
C ARG A 50 18.99 -15.13 6.06
N ARG A 51 20.00 -15.27 5.19
CA ARG A 51 19.84 -15.88 3.87
C ARG A 51 19.32 -17.32 3.96
N ALA A 52 19.78 -18.08 4.96
CA ALA A 52 19.37 -19.47 5.12
C ALA A 52 17.90 -19.64 5.52
N ALA A 53 17.20 -18.57 5.97
CA ALA A 53 15.79 -18.60 6.32
C ALA A 53 14.84 -18.60 5.10
N PHE A 54 15.30 -18.12 3.94
CA PHE A 54 14.51 -18.10 2.72
C PHE A 54 14.29 -19.51 2.18
N ALA A 55 13.08 -19.77 1.68
CA ALA A 55 12.84 -20.93 0.84
C ALA A 55 13.62 -20.73 -0.47
N THR A 56 14.39 -21.73 -0.89
CA THR A 56 15.27 -21.63 -2.06
C THR A 56 14.44 -21.49 -3.33
N ASN A 57 14.36 -20.28 -3.89
CA ASN A 57 13.95 -20.02 -5.27
C ASN A 57 15.23 -19.74 -6.08
N GLY A 58 15.54 -20.59 -7.06
CA GLY A 58 16.81 -20.55 -7.81
C GLY A 58 17.05 -19.25 -8.60
N GLU A 59 16.04 -18.40 -8.76
CA GLU A 59 16.09 -17.18 -9.56
C GLU A 59 16.35 -15.90 -8.75
N ILE A 60 16.29 -15.94 -7.41
CA ILE A 60 16.37 -14.75 -6.57
C ILE A 60 17.56 -14.81 -5.61
N ASP A 61 18.44 -13.83 -5.74
CA ASP A 61 19.48 -13.56 -4.76
C ASP A 61 18.85 -13.07 -3.44
N CYS A 62 18.82 -13.97 -2.47
CA CYS A 62 18.29 -13.71 -1.13
C CYS A 62 19.10 -12.65 -0.37
N THR A 63 20.38 -12.45 -0.69
CA THR A 63 21.17 -11.33 -0.14
C THR A 63 20.64 -10.00 -0.69
N ALA A 64 20.32 -9.94 -1.98
CA ALA A 64 19.72 -8.77 -2.60
C ALA A 64 18.33 -8.45 -2.03
N VAL A 65 17.53 -9.48 -1.72
CA VAL A 65 16.22 -9.32 -1.03
C VAL A 65 16.37 -8.59 0.31
N LEU A 66 17.36 -8.97 1.13
CA LEU A 66 17.62 -8.31 2.42
C LEU A 66 18.00 -6.83 2.27
N ALA A 67 18.54 -6.43 1.11
CA ALA A 67 19.06 -5.09 0.86
C ALA A 67 18.08 -4.19 0.08
N ASN A 68 17.04 -4.75 -0.54
CA ASN A 68 16.20 -4.08 -1.53
C ASN A 68 14.70 -4.29 -1.26
N TYR A 69 14.01 -3.17 -1.01
CA TYR A 69 12.57 -3.14 -0.73
C TYR A 69 11.74 -3.76 -1.84
N GLU A 70 12.07 -3.53 -3.11
CA GLU A 70 11.25 -4.00 -4.22
C GLU A 70 11.44 -5.46 -4.52
N LEU A 71 12.63 -6.00 -4.30
CA LEU A 71 12.85 -7.44 -4.36
C LEU A 71 12.12 -8.11 -3.21
N LEU A 72 12.26 -7.58 -1.98
CA LEU A 72 11.51 -8.09 -0.83
C LEU A 72 10.01 -8.12 -1.09
N HIS A 73 9.43 -7.06 -1.64
CA HIS A 73 7.99 -7.00 -1.89
C HIS A 73 7.59 -7.53 -3.26
N GLY A 74 8.50 -8.04 -4.08
CA GLY A 74 8.21 -8.51 -5.44
C GLY A 74 7.75 -7.41 -6.41
N ILE A 75 7.92 -6.13 -6.06
CA ILE A 75 7.50 -4.97 -6.87
C ILE A 75 8.22 -4.93 -8.21
N LYS A 76 9.49 -5.35 -8.25
CA LYS A 76 10.26 -5.44 -9.52
C LYS A 76 9.59 -6.35 -10.57
N TYR A 77 8.83 -7.35 -10.13
CA TYR A 77 8.07 -8.21 -11.04
C TYR A 77 6.79 -7.51 -11.51
N LEU A 78 6.18 -6.68 -10.67
CA LEU A 78 5.05 -5.82 -11.04
C LEU A 78 5.48 -4.72 -12.03
N ASP A 79 6.73 -4.28 -12.03
CA ASP A 79 7.26 -3.36 -13.05
C ASP A 79 7.31 -3.97 -14.47
N ARG A 80 7.19 -5.30 -14.60
CA ARG A 80 7.10 -6.00 -15.90
C ARG A 80 5.70 -5.90 -16.51
N LEU A 81 4.71 -5.47 -15.73
CA LEU A 81 3.35 -5.32 -16.22
C LEU A 81 3.33 -4.28 -17.35
N ILE A 82 2.63 -4.61 -18.43
CA ILE A 82 2.43 -3.76 -19.60
C ILE A 82 1.84 -2.44 -19.11
N ASN A 83 2.49 -1.36 -19.57
CA ASN A 83 1.99 -0.01 -19.37
C ASN A 83 0.77 0.19 -20.27
N ASN A 84 -0.37 0.41 -19.63
CA ASN A 84 -1.65 0.61 -20.28
C ASN A 84 -1.95 2.10 -20.53
N SER A 85 -0.93 2.95 -20.63
CA SER A 85 -1.06 4.41 -20.82
C SER A 85 -1.84 4.81 -22.07
N GLY A 86 -1.93 3.92 -23.07
CA GLY A 86 -2.76 4.12 -24.26
C GLY A 86 -4.27 3.93 -24.03
N HIS A 87 -4.69 3.42 -22.87
CA HIS A 87 -6.09 3.24 -22.52
C HIS A 87 -6.63 4.42 -21.70
N GLU A 88 -7.94 4.63 -21.76
CA GLU A 88 -8.60 5.62 -20.93
C GLU A 88 -8.43 5.28 -19.43
N VAL A 89 -8.42 6.32 -18.59
CA VAL A 89 -8.23 6.19 -17.13
C VAL A 89 -9.20 5.18 -16.48
N PRO A 90 -10.50 5.12 -16.83
CA PRO A 90 -11.39 4.10 -16.28
C PRO A 90 -10.91 2.68 -16.58
N ALA A 91 -10.51 2.37 -17.82
CA ALA A 91 -10.00 1.05 -18.18
C ALA A 91 -8.70 0.70 -17.43
N ARG A 92 -7.76 1.65 -17.34
CA ARG A 92 -6.52 1.49 -16.56
C ARG A 92 -6.80 1.22 -15.08
N ALA A 93 -7.79 1.90 -14.49
CA ALA A 93 -8.21 1.69 -13.12
C ALA A 93 -8.86 0.33 -12.89
N ALA A 94 -9.71 -0.14 -13.82
CA ALA A 94 -10.23 -1.50 -13.76
C ALA A 94 -9.08 -2.51 -13.73
N ILE A 95 -8.12 -2.39 -14.65
CA ILE A 95 -6.98 -3.31 -14.74
C ILE A 95 -6.16 -3.29 -13.44
N ALA A 96 -5.89 -2.11 -12.87
CA ALA A 96 -5.21 -2.00 -11.57
C ALA A 96 -6.00 -2.65 -10.43
N ILE A 97 -7.33 -2.51 -10.42
CA ILE A 97 -8.22 -3.15 -9.44
C ILE A 97 -8.16 -4.68 -9.58
N PHE A 98 -8.24 -5.22 -10.79
CA PHE A 98 -8.14 -6.67 -11.04
C PHE A 98 -6.76 -7.21 -10.66
N ARG A 99 -5.67 -6.48 -10.93
CA ARG A 99 -4.33 -6.84 -10.45
C ARG A 99 -4.25 -6.88 -8.92
N GLY A 100 -4.90 -5.93 -8.24
CA GLY A 100 -5.08 -5.97 -6.78
C GLY A 100 -5.86 -7.19 -6.30
N ALA A 101 -6.93 -7.56 -7.03
CA ALA A 101 -7.72 -8.75 -6.74
C ALA A 101 -6.92 -10.05 -6.93
N GLU A 102 -6.10 -10.15 -7.98
CA GLU A 102 -5.19 -11.27 -8.20
C GLU A 102 -4.21 -11.46 -7.04
N ILE A 103 -3.67 -10.37 -6.47
CA ILE A 103 -2.82 -10.43 -5.28
C ILE A 103 -3.58 -11.02 -4.09
N CYS A 104 -4.83 -10.59 -3.87
CA CYS A 104 -5.70 -11.15 -2.82
C CYS A 104 -5.98 -12.64 -3.06
N LEU A 105 -6.34 -13.04 -4.28
CA LEU A 105 -6.67 -14.42 -4.63
C LEU A 105 -5.49 -15.36 -4.44
N ASN A 106 -4.28 -14.97 -4.88
CA ASN A 106 -3.07 -15.76 -4.62
C ASN A 106 -2.86 -16.01 -3.12
N ASN A 107 -3.09 -14.99 -2.29
CA ASN A 107 -3.01 -15.13 -0.83
C ASN A 107 -4.11 -16.04 -0.27
N LEU A 108 -5.34 -15.93 -0.76
CA LEU A 108 -6.46 -16.78 -0.34
C LEU A 108 -6.22 -18.26 -0.70
N VAL A 109 -5.65 -18.56 -1.87
CA VAL A 109 -5.24 -19.92 -2.27
C VAL A 109 -4.29 -20.53 -1.22
N VAL A 110 -3.24 -19.79 -0.85
CA VAL A 110 -2.25 -20.26 0.13
C VAL A 110 -2.83 -20.36 1.53
N LEU A 111 -3.64 -19.39 1.95
CA LEU A 111 -4.31 -19.41 3.24
C LEU A 111 -5.27 -20.60 3.34
N ALA A 112 -6.10 -20.87 2.34
CA ALA A 112 -7.03 -22.00 2.33
C ALA A 112 -6.30 -23.34 2.49
N ARG A 113 -5.16 -23.52 1.81
CA ARG A 113 -4.31 -24.71 1.98
C ARG A 113 -3.77 -24.82 3.41
N ARG A 114 -3.19 -23.75 3.94
CA ARG A 114 -2.61 -23.75 5.29
C ARG A 114 -3.67 -23.94 6.38
N ILE A 115 -4.85 -23.34 6.25
CA ILE A 115 -6.00 -23.56 7.14
C ILE A 115 -6.42 -25.03 7.12
N THR A 116 -6.52 -25.63 5.93
CA THR A 116 -6.84 -27.06 5.78
C THR A 116 -5.85 -27.93 6.54
N ASP A 117 -4.55 -27.64 6.42
CA ASP A 117 -3.49 -28.42 7.07
C ASP A 117 -3.51 -28.26 8.60
N ASP A 118 -3.74 -27.05 9.11
CA ASP A 118 -3.84 -26.80 10.55
C ASP A 118 -5.05 -27.49 11.16
N VAL A 119 -6.21 -27.41 10.50
CA VAL A 119 -7.45 -28.07 10.93
C VAL A 119 -7.25 -29.58 11.01
N LYS A 120 -6.65 -30.20 9.99
CA LYS A 120 -6.35 -31.65 9.98
C LYS A 120 -5.42 -32.09 11.12
N ARG A 121 -4.57 -31.18 11.60
CA ARG A 121 -3.64 -31.44 12.71
C ARG A 121 -4.23 -31.05 14.07
N GLY A 122 -5.47 -30.54 14.11
CA GLY A 122 -6.11 -30.05 15.34
C GLY A 122 -5.56 -28.71 15.83
N HIS A 123 -4.81 -27.97 15.01
CA HIS A 123 -4.19 -26.69 15.38
C HIS A 123 -5.15 -25.50 15.15
N MET A 124 -6.29 -25.48 15.84
CA MET A 124 -7.34 -24.47 15.60
C MET A 124 -6.90 -23.02 15.85
N ALA A 125 -5.99 -22.79 16.80
CA ALA A 125 -5.45 -21.45 17.06
C ALA A 125 -4.61 -20.92 15.88
N ASP A 126 -3.88 -21.80 15.18
CA ASP A 126 -3.11 -21.40 14.00
C ASP A 126 -4.01 -21.20 12.78
N ALA A 127 -5.09 -21.99 12.67
CA ALA A 127 -6.13 -21.81 11.67
C ALA A 127 -6.90 -20.50 11.86
N SER A 128 -7.23 -20.13 13.10
CA SER A 128 -7.98 -18.89 13.39
C SER A 128 -7.20 -17.63 12.98
N LEU A 129 -5.88 -17.61 13.21
CA LEU A 129 -5.00 -16.54 12.71
C LEU A 129 -5.06 -16.40 11.18
N LYS A 130 -5.04 -17.52 10.47
CA LYS A 130 -5.06 -17.55 8.99
C LYS A 130 -6.42 -17.17 8.43
N ILE A 131 -7.51 -17.59 9.07
CA ILE A 131 -8.86 -17.12 8.79
C ILE A 131 -8.94 -15.61 9.02
N GLY A 132 -8.33 -15.09 10.09
CA GLY A 132 -8.20 -13.65 10.32
C GLY A 132 -7.63 -12.90 9.11
N TRP A 133 -6.55 -13.41 8.51
CA TRP A 133 -5.99 -12.85 7.27
C TRP A 133 -6.93 -13.02 6.07
N ALA A 134 -7.53 -14.20 5.90
CA ALA A 134 -8.44 -14.48 4.78
C ALA A 134 -9.63 -13.52 4.78
N ASN A 135 -10.23 -13.25 5.96
CA ASN A 135 -11.30 -12.27 6.13
C ASN A 135 -10.88 -10.89 5.59
N ARG A 136 -9.67 -10.44 5.90
CA ARG A 136 -9.18 -9.12 5.46
C ARG A 136 -8.96 -9.06 3.95
N PHE A 137 -8.55 -10.16 3.32
CA PHE A 137 -8.49 -10.22 1.85
C PHE A 137 -9.88 -10.20 1.23
N HIS A 138 -10.88 -10.85 1.82
CA HIS A 138 -12.27 -10.74 1.36
C HIS A 138 -12.83 -9.32 1.52
N GLU A 139 -12.55 -8.63 2.64
CA GLU A 139 -12.91 -7.22 2.84
C GLU A 139 -12.22 -6.31 1.81
N THR A 140 -10.97 -6.62 1.46
CA THR A 140 -10.20 -5.87 0.44
C THR A 140 -10.79 -6.11 -0.95
N LEU A 141 -11.10 -7.36 -1.32
CA LEU A 141 -11.78 -7.71 -2.57
C LEU A 141 -13.15 -7.04 -2.68
N TYR A 142 -13.91 -7.01 -1.58
CA TYR A 142 -15.16 -6.26 -1.51
C TYR A 142 -14.93 -4.78 -1.79
N SER A 143 -13.98 -4.14 -1.09
CA SER A 143 -13.68 -2.71 -1.29
C SER A 143 -13.24 -2.39 -2.72
N LEU A 144 -12.39 -3.23 -3.30
CA LEU A 144 -11.96 -3.15 -4.70
C LEU A 144 -13.15 -3.29 -5.66
N SER A 145 -14.05 -4.25 -5.42
CA SER A 145 -15.21 -4.51 -6.27
C SER A 145 -16.19 -3.34 -6.31
N GLN A 146 -16.37 -2.62 -5.18
CA GLN A 146 -17.22 -1.44 -5.14
C GLN A 146 -16.70 -0.29 -6.01
N LEU A 147 -15.39 -0.24 -6.28
CA LEU A 147 -14.81 0.77 -7.16
C LEU A 147 -15.11 0.51 -8.63
N LEU A 148 -15.32 -0.75 -9.03
CA LEU A 148 -15.61 -1.11 -10.42
C LEU A 148 -16.94 -0.52 -10.91
N VAL A 149 -17.90 -0.32 -10.00
CA VAL A 149 -19.17 0.37 -10.31
C VAL A 149 -18.94 1.82 -10.75
N GLN A 150 -17.89 2.48 -10.25
CA GLN A 150 -17.57 3.87 -10.60
C GLN A 150 -16.74 3.96 -11.89
N VAL A 151 -16.06 2.86 -12.24
CA VAL A 151 -15.33 2.71 -13.50
C VAL A 151 -16.30 2.46 -14.65
N ASP A 152 -17.33 1.65 -14.43
CA ASP A 152 -18.40 1.40 -15.39
C ASP A 152 -19.37 2.60 -15.43
N GLN A 153 -19.00 3.67 -16.14
CA GLN A 153 -19.84 4.86 -16.32
C GLN A 153 -21.03 4.64 -17.30
N GLY A 154 -21.47 3.39 -17.50
CA GLY A 154 -22.54 3.03 -18.44
C GLY A 154 -22.11 3.15 -19.91
N GLY A 155 -20.80 3.26 -20.16
CA GLY A 155 -20.22 3.24 -21.50
C GLY A 155 -20.39 1.86 -22.13
N ARG A 156 -21.09 1.78 -23.27
CA ARG A 156 -21.35 0.50 -23.96
C ARG A 156 -20.22 0.05 -24.88
N GLN A 157 -19.11 0.78 -24.95
CA GLN A 157 -18.02 0.50 -25.88
C GLN A 157 -16.86 -0.21 -25.17
N GLY A 158 -16.30 -1.23 -25.84
CA GLY A 158 -15.25 -2.09 -25.31
C GLY A 158 -15.76 -3.47 -24.87
N ASP A 159 -14.82 -4.40 -24.73
CA ASP A 159 -15.07 -5.76 -24.26
C ASP A 159 -15.12 -5.85 -22.74
N SER A 160 -15.69 -6.94 -22.23
CA SER A 160 -15.75 -7.23 -20.80
C SER A 160 -14.69 -8.22 -20.36
N ILE A 161 -14.16 -8.01 -19.15
CA ILE A 161 -13.35 -8.98 -18.42
C ILE A 161 -14.14 -9.55 -17.24
N SER A 162 -13.81 -10.78 -16.86
CA SER A 162 -14.37 -11.47 -15.70
C SER A 162 -13.25 -12.00 -14.82
N ILE A 163 -13.40 -11.89 -13.49
CA ILE A 163 -12.50 -12.58 -12.56
C ILE A 163 -12.58 -14.11 -12.73
N ARG A 164 -13.67 -14.63 -13.32
CA ARG A 164 -13.80 -16.06 -13.65
C ARG A 164 -12.80 -16.53 -14.70
N ASP A 165 -12.31 -15.63 -15.54
CA ASP A 165 -11.31 -15.95 -16.57
C ASP A 165 -9.89 -16.08 -15.98
N SER A 166 -9.71 -15.74 -14.69
CA SER A 166 -8.45 -15.90 -13.97
C SER A 166 -8.16 -17.35 -13.61
N ALA A 167 -6.98 -17.84 -13.97
CA ALA A 167 -6.49 -19.15 -13.54
C ALA A 167 -6.34 -19.23 -12.00
N VAL A 168 -5.94 -18.13 -11.35
CA VAL A 168 -5.77 -18.08 -9.88
C VAL A 168 -7.12 -18.17 -9.19
N PHE A 169 -8.17 -17.56 -9.75
CA PHE A 169 -9.52 -17.70 -9.23
C PHE A 169 -10.01 -19.15 -9.31
N GLN A 170 -9.73 -19.85 -10.42
CA GLN A 170 -10.06 -21.28 -10.53
C GLN A 170 -9.33 -22.12 -9.47
N ASP A 171 -8.05 -21.84 -9.23
CA ASP A 171 -7.28 -22.48 -8.15
C ASP A 171 -7.88 -22.18 -6.77
N TYR A 172 -8.32 -20.94 -6.54
CA TYR A 172 -8.97 -20.52 -5.30
C TYR A 172 -10.25 -21.32 -5.05
N LEU A 173 -11.13 -21.47 -6.04
CA LEU A 173 -12.36 -22.27 -5.91
C LEU A 173 -12.08 -23.70 -5.46
N VAL A 174 -11.05 -24.33 -6.04
CA VAL A 174 -10.63 -25.68 -5.67
C VAL A 174 -10.14 -25.74 -4.23
N GLN A 175 -9.27 -24.81 -3.80
CA GLN A 175 -8.74 -24.82 -2.44
C GLN A 175 -9.80 -24.45 -1.40
N ALA A 176 -10.68 -23.50 -1.69
CA ALA A 176 -11.78 -23.10 -0.82
C ALA A 176 -12.77 -24.25 -0.62
N ALA A 177 -13.17 -24.93 -1.71
CA ALA A 177 -14.03 -26.11 -1.63
C ALA A 177 -13.42 -27.22 -0.75
N ARG A 178 -12.11 -27.47 -0.90
CA ARG A 178 -11.37 -28.42 -0.08
C ARG A 178 -11.33 -28.00 1.39
N MET A 179 -11.04 -26.73 1.68
CA MET A 179 -11.04 -26.18 3.03
C MET A 179 -12.43 -26.37 3.69
N HIS A 180 -13.51 -26.00 2.99
CA HIS A 180 -14.89 -26.17 3.49
C HIS A 180 -15.27 -27.64 3.70
N ALA A 181 -14.79 -28.57 2.88
CA ALA A 181 -15.00 -29.99 3.10
C ALA A 181 -14.30 -30.49 4.37
N ILE A 182 -13.06 -30.05 4.61
CA ILE A 182 -12.29 -30.42 5.80
C ILE A 182 -12.85 -29.78 7.07
N LEU A 183 -13.24 -28.51 7.03
CA LEU A 183 -13.93 -27.88 8.16
C LEU A 183 -15.18 -28.68 8.55
N ARG A 184 -16.00 -29.07 7.57
CA ARG A 184 -17.21 -29.89 7.81
C ARG A 184 -16.92 -31.30 8.33
N ALA A 185 -15.74 -31.87 8.09
CA ALA A 185 -15.42 -33.24 8.47
C ALA A 185 -14.63 -33.34 9.79
N GLU A 186 -13.63 -32.48 9.96
CA GLU A 186 -12.61 -32.59 11.02
C GLU A 186 -12.83 -31.60 12.18
N ALA A 187 -13.66 -30.58 11.95
CA ALA A 187 -13.82 -29.47 12.88
C ALA A 187 -15.27 -29.27 13.33
N THR A 188 -16.14 -30.28 13.18
CA THR A 188 -17.58 -30.16 13.47
C THR A 188 -17.87 -29.60 14.85
N GLU A 189 -18.61 -28.48 14.90
CA GLU A 189 -19.20 -27.95 16.13
C GLU A 189 -20.41 -28.79 16.54
N GLN A 190 -20.55 -29.04 17.84
CA GLN A 190 -21.76 -29.66 18.39
C GLN A 190 -22.86 -28.61 18.61
N HIS A 191 -24.13 -29.04 18.68
CA HIS A 191 -25.23 -28.10 18.94
C HIS A 191 -25.05 -27.34 20.27
N SER A 192 -24.47 -27.98 21.28
CA SER A 192 -24.14 -27.35 22.57
C SER A 192 -23.11 -26.23 22.44
N ASP A 193 -22.19 -26.33 21.48
CA ASP A 193 -21.14 -25.32 21.27
C ASP A 193 -21.73 -23.94 20.93
N LEU A 194 -22.93 -23.88 20.33
CA LEU A 194 -23.61 -22.62 20.03
C LEU A 194 -24.01 -21.83 21.27
N GLY A 195 -24.25 -22.50 22.39
CA GLY A 195 -24.61 -21.87 23.67
C GLY A 195 -23.40 -21.60 24.57
N ASP A 196 -22.31 -22.37 24.39
CA ASP A 196 -21.18 -22.40 25.31
C ASP A 196 -19.90 -21.73 24.78
N LYS A 197 -19.70 -21.65 23.45
CA LYS A 197 -18.51 -21.06 22.82
C LYS A 197 -18.83 -19.69 22.21
N ASP A 198 -17.98 -18.71 22.48
CA ASP A 198 -18.01 -17.38 21.82
C ASP A 198 -16.88 -17.26 20.78
N LEU A 199 -16.72 -16.09 20.17
CA LEU A 199 -15.71 -15.81 19.13
C LEU A 199 -14.27 -15.76 19.65
N ASP A 200 -14.04 -15.90 20.95
CA ASP A 200 -12.72 -16.11 21.53
C ASP A 200 -12.26 -17.57 21.45
N ASP A 201 -13.18 -18.52 21.25
CA ASP A 201 -12.85 -19.91 20.93
C ASP A 201 -12.30 -20.03 19.49
N PRO A 202 -11.10 -20.59 19.28
CA PRO A 202 -10.49 -20.65 17.95
C PRO A 202 -11.29 -21.45 16.92
N GLN A 203 -11.94 -22.55 17.34
CA GLN A 203 -12.74 -23.36 16.44
C GLN A 203 -13.99 -22.55 16.03
N ARG A 204 -14.69 -21.95 17.00
CA ARG A 204 -15.86 -21.11 16.75
C ARG A 204 -15.55 -19.94 15.83
N PHE A 205 -14.43 -19.27 16.07
CA PHE A 205 -13.95 -18.19 15.21
C PHE A 205 -13.76 -18.64 13.76
N VAL A 206 -13.10 -19.79 13.53
CA VAL A 206 -12.86 -20.35 12.19
C VAL A 206 -14.17 -20.62 11.45
N PHE A 207 -15.14 -21.26 12.12
CA PHE A 207 -16.44 -21.58 11.50
C PHE A 207 -17.25 -20.34 11.18
N PHE A 208 -17.42 -19.48 12.18
CA PHE A 208 -18.24 -18.29 12.05
C PHE A 208 -17.72 -17.40 10.92
N HIS A 209 -16.41 -17.16 10.87
CA HIS A 209 -15.84 -16.32 9.83
C HIS A 209 -15.83 -16.97 8.45
N SER A 210 -15.65 -18.30 8.34
CA SER A 210 -15.80 -18.98 7.05
C SER A 210 -17.24 -18.87 6.51
N PHE A 211 -18.24 -18.97 7.39
CA PHE A 211 -19.64 -18.76 7.06
C PHE A 211 -19.92 -17.33 6.59
N VAL A 212 -19.47 -16.32 7.35
CA VAL A 212 -19.65 -14.89 7.00
C VAL A 212 -18.94 -14.55 5.68
N ASN A 213 -17.72 -15.04 5.48
CA ASN A 213 -16.94 -14.78 4.27
C ASN A 213 -17.61 -15.30 3.01
N SER A 214 -18.37 -16.39 3.09
CA SER A 214 -19.09 -16.96 1.93
C SER A 214 -20.05 -15.93 1.31
N ASN A 215 -20.64 -15.05 2.14
CA ASN A 215 -21.49 -13.96 1.64
C ASN A 215 -20.67 -12.82 1.02
N TYR A 216 -19.56 -12.43 1.66
CA TYR A 216 -18.63 -11.44 1.07
C TYR A 216 -18.11 -11.91 -0.29
N GLU A 217 -17.78 -13.20 -0.42
CA GLU A 217 -17.40 -13.86 -1.66
C GLU A 217 -18.42 -13.67 -2.78
N ALA A 218 -19.68 -14.00 -2.51
CA ALA A 218 -20.75 -13.82 -3.48
C ALA A 218 -20.89 -12.34 -3.92
N ILE A 219 -20.75 -11.40 -2.99
CA ILE A 219 -20.90 -9.96 -3.29
C ILE A 219 -19.79 -9.48 -4.22
N TRP A 220 -18.51 -9.66 -3.86
CA TRP A 220 -17.43 -9.14 -4.69
C TRP A 220 -17.34 -9.88 -6.03
N LEU A 221 -17.65 -11.17 -6.07
CA LEU A 221 -17.69 -11.95 -7.30
C LEU A 221 -18.71 -11.39 -8.29
N SER A 222 -19.92 -11.07 -7.82
CA SER A 222 -20.97 -10.51 -8.66
C SER A 222 -20.57 -9.19 -9.34
N ALA A 223 -19.80 -8.35 -8.65
CA ALA A 223 -19.32 -7.07 -9.17
C ALA A 223 -18.09 -7.21 -10.10
N MET A 224 -17.37 -8.32 -10.02
CA MET A 224 -16.18 -8.62 -10.83
C MET A 224 -16.43 -9.57 -12.00
N GLU A 225 -17.67 -10.03 -12.19
CA GLU A 225 -18.00 -11.05 -13.18
C GLU A 225 -18.14 -10.51 -14.61
N GLN A 226 -18.56 -9.25 -14.78
CA GLN A 226 -18.76 -8.66 -16.10
C GLN A 226 -18.42 -7.17 -16.10
N VAL A 227 -17.12 -6.85 -16.06
CA VAL A 227 -16.64 -5.46 -16.05
C VAL A 227 -16.26 -5.06 -17.46
N ARG A 228 -16.92 -4.04 -18.01
CA ARG A 228 -16.57 -3.47 -19.32
C ARG A 228 -15.37 -2.54 -19.22
N LEU A 229 -14.49 -2.60 -20.22
CA LEU A 229 -13.29 -1.77 -20.31
C LEU A 229 -13.42 -0.78 -21.48
N PRO A 230 -13.68 0.51 -21.22
CA PRO A 230 -13.83 1.51 -22.28
C PRO A 230 -12.62 1.55 -23.23
N GLY A 231 -12.90 1.44 -24.53
CA GLY A 231 -11.87 1.53 -25.58
C GLY A 231 -10.93 0.33 -25.68
N VAL A 232 -11.14 -0.73 -24.90
CA VAL A 232 -10.33 -1.97 -24.94
C VAL A 232 -11.15 -3.07 -25.61
N VAL A 233 -10.60 -3.66 -26.67
CA VAL A 233 -11.25 -4.75 -27.42
C VAL A 233 -10.34 -5.96 -27.53
N ARG A 234 -10.95 -7.14 -27.67
CA ARG A 234 -10.28 -8.40 -27.96
C ARG A 234 -9.71 -8.38 -29.36
N GLU A 235 -8.58 -9.04 -29.51
CA GLU A 235 -8.00 -9.31 -30.82
C GLU A 235 -8.81 -10.40 -31.54
N PRO A 236 -8.86 -10.41 -32.89
CA PRO A 236 -9.57 -11.44 -33.63
C PRO A 236 -9.13 -12.86 -33.26
N GLY A 237 -10.05 -13.69 -32.77
CA GLY A 237 -9.78 -15.07 -32.35
C GLY A 237 -9.24 -15.22 -30.92
N GLU A 238 -9.11 -14.13 -30.16
CA GLU A 238 -8.69 -14.15 -28.76
C GLU A 238 -9.82 -14.66 -27.86
N ASP A 239 -9.55 -15.70 -27.07
CA ASP A 239 -10.49 -16.20 -26.07
C ASP A 239 -10.47 -15.37 -24.77
N ALA A 240 -11.43 -15.63 -23.87
CA ALA A 240 -11.60 -14.83 -22.67
C ALA A 240 -10.39 -14.90 -21.71
N ALA A 241 -9.79 -16.09 -21.56
CA ALA A 241 -8.63 -16.31 -20.69
C ALA A 241 -7.37 -15.62 -21.24
N THR A 242 -7.14 -15.70 -22.56
CA THR A 242 -6.04 -15.02 -23.24
C THR A 242 -6.19 -13.51 -23.15
N PHE A 243 -7.41 -12.99 -23.35
CA PHE A 243 -7.72 -11.57 -23.16
C PHE A 243 -7.47 -11.10 -21.74
N TYR A 244 -7.90 -11.88 -20.75
CA TYR A 244 -7.67 -11.59 -19.34
C TYR A 244 -6.17 -11.56 -19.01
N GLN A 245 -5.41 -12.58 -19.43
CA GLN A 245 -3.96 -12.63 -19.21
C GLN A 245 -3.23 -11.48 -19.93
N ARG A 246 -3.63 -11.10 -21.15
CA ARG A 246 -3.02 -9.97 -21.87
C ARG A 246 -3.17 -8.65 -21.12
N LEU A 247 -4.31 -8.41 -20.48
CA LEU A 247 -4.62 -7.16 -19.79
C LEU A 247 -4.14 -7.15 -18.33
N ILE A 248 -4.51 -8.19 -17.59
CA ILE A 248 -4.29 -8.28 -16.15
C ILE A 248 -2.89 -8.80 -15.84
N GLN A 249 -2.36 -9.68 -16.69
CA GLN A 249 -1.06 -10.34 -16.52
C GLN A 249 -0.99 -11.10 -15.18
N ASN A 250 -1.97 -11.98 -14.96
CA ASN A 250 -2.12 -12.70 -13.71
C ASN A 250 -0.96 -13.66 -13.45
N ASP A 251 -0.24 -14.11 -14.47
CA ASP A 251 0.99 -14.89 -14.30
C ASP A 251 2.11 -14.05 -13.66
N GLU A 252 2.35 -12.84 -14.13
CA GLU A 252 3.35 -11.93 -13.58
C GLU A 252 2.97 -11.47 -12.17
N VAL A 253 1.67 -11.25 -11.92
CA VAL A 253 1.17 -10.99 -10.55
C VAL A 253 1.43 -12.20 -9.64
N ARG A 254 1.14 -13.41 -10.11
CA ARG A 254 1.39 -14.66 -9.37
C ARG A 254 2.88 -14.84 -9.08
N GLU A 255 3.76 -14.56 -10.04
CA GLU A 255 5.21 -14.55 -9.82
C GLU A 255 5.59 -13.54 -8.74
N ALA A 256 5.12 -12.29 -8.85
CA ALA A 256 5.41 -11.24 -7.87
C ALA A 256 4.98 -11.62 -6.44
N VAL A 257 3.83 -12.25 -6.29
CA VAL A 257 3.31 -12.70 -5.00
C VAL A 257 4.16 -13.85 -4.44
N ASN A 258 4.53 -14.83 -5.27
CA ASN A 258 5.21 -16.05 -4.82
C ASN A 258 6.75 -15.97 -4.84
N CYS A 259 7.33 -14.87 -5.32
CA CYS A 259 8.77 -14.77 -5.54
C CYS A 259 9.61 -14.88 -4.25
N VAL A 260 9.11 -14.38 -3.12
CA VAL A 260 9.82 -14.43 -1.82
C VAL A 260 8.97 -15.16 -0.78
N ASP A 261 9.52 -16.25 -0.25
CA ASP A 261 8.95 -17.02 0.86
C ASP A 261 10.03 -17.49 1.84
N LEU A 262 9.60 -17.89 3.03
CA LEU A 262 10.47 -18.44 4.08
C LEU A 262 10.26 -19.94 4.22
N LYS A 263 11.28 -20.63 4.73
CA LYS A 263 11.19 -22.07 5.03
C LYS A 263 10.12 -22.37 6.09
N ASP A 264 10.02 -21.48 7.08
CA ASP A 264 9.02 -21.58 8.13
C ASP A 264 7.68 -21.00 7.66
N PRO A 265 6.54 -21.59 8.06
CA PRO A 265 5.22 -21.08 7.72
C PRO A 265 4.96 -19.76 8.46
N THR A 266 5.16 -18.64 7.77
CA THR A 266 4.98 -17.29 8.32
C THR A 266 3.92 -16.47 7.57
N CYS A 267 3.63 -15.27 8.07
CA CYS A 267 2.72 -14.31 7.42
C CYS A 267 3.44 -13.37 6.44
N LEU A 268 4.67 -13.69 5.98
CA LEU A 268 5.45 -12.79 5.13
C LEU A 268 4.73 -12.48 3.81
N MET A 269 4.15 -13.50 3.17
CA MET A 269 3.36 -13.35 1.94
C MET A 269 2.19 -12.37 2.14
N GLN A 270 1.43 -12.52 3.23
CA GLN A 270 0.29 -11.64 3.53
C GLN A 270 0.74 -10.21 3.85
N PHE A 271 1.85 -10.05 4.60
CA PHE A 271 2.45 -8.75 4.85
C PHE A 271 2.88 -8.05 3.55
N ARG A 272 3.52 -8.80 2.63
CA ARG A 272 3.93 -8.28 1.31
C ARG A 272 2.74 -7.91 0.44
N ALA A 273 1.66 -8.70 0.47
CA ALA A 273 0.47 -8.50 -0.35
C ALA A 273 -0.12 -7.09 -0.23
N TYR A 274 -0.24 -6.57 1.00
CA TYR A 274 -0.77 -5.22 1.23
C TYR A 274 0.16 -4.10 0.74
N HIS A 275 1.48 -4.36 0.70
CA HIS A 275 2.43 -3.45 0.05
C HIS A 275 2.25 -3.50 -1.47
N GLN A 276 2.16 -4.71 -2.05
CA GLN A 276 1.98 -4.90 -3.49
C GLN A 276 0.69 -4.25 -4.01
N ILE A 277 -0.45 -4.46 -3.34
CA ILE A 277 -1.72 -3.82 -3.70
C ILE A 277 -1.56 -2.30 -3.67
N SER A 278 -0.93 -1.77 -2.61
CA SER A 278 -0.71 -0.33 -2.48
C SER A 278 0.17 0.23 -3.61
N GLU A 279 1.23 -0.47 -4.00
CA GLU A 279 2.14 -0.06 -5.07
C GLU A 279 1.46 -0.07 -6.44
N VAL A 280 0.64 -1.10 -6.75
CA VAL A 280 -0.13 -1.16 -7.99
C VAL A 280 -1.09 0.02 -8.11
N LEU A 281 -1.87 0.27 -7.05
CA LEU A 281 -2.87 1.34 -7.07
C LEU A 281 -2.22 2.71 -7.12
N VAL A 282 -1.15 2.93 -6.34
CA VAL A 282 -0.46 4.23 -6.29
C VAL A 282 0.34 4.50 -7.57
N GLY A 283 0.87 3.47 -8.24
CA GLY A 283 1.49 3.62 -9.56
C GLY A 283 0.53 4.31 -10.54
N LEU A 284 -0.70 3.80 -10.66
CA LEU A 284 -1.72 4.43 -11.50
C LEU A 284 -2.09 5.84 -11.05
N VAL A 285 -2.26 6.06 -9.73
CA VAL A 285 -2.56 7.40 -9.19
C VAL A 285 -1.48 8.40 -9.59
N ASN A 286 -0.20 8.01 -9.50
CA ASN A 286 0.92 8.87 -9.85
C ASN A 286 0.94 9.19 -11.35
N GLU A 287 0.69 8.20 -12.22
CA GLU A 287 0.62 8.42 -13.66
C GLU A 287 -0.50 9.40 -14.03
N VAL A 288 -1.72 9.15 -13.56
CA VAL A 288 -2.89 9.99 -13.87
C VAL A 288 -2.71 11.41 -13.31
N ALA A 289 -2.23 11.54 -12.07
CA ALA A 289 -1.96 12.85 -11.49
C ALA A 289 -0.84 13.60 -12.25
N SER A 290 0.15 12.89 -12.80
CA SER A 290 1.19 13.49 -13.65
C SER A 290 0.62 14.06 -14.94
N GLU A 291 -0.29 13.33 -15.61
CA GLU A 291 -1.00 13.82 -16.81
C GLU A 291 -1.80 15.10 -16.49
N ILE A 292 -2.46 15.14 -15.33
CA ILE A 292 -3.23 16.30 -14.89
C ILE A 292 -2.33 17.49 -14.55
N ILE A 293 -1.18 17.27 -13.92
CA ILE A 293 -0.19 18.32 -13.68
C ILE A 293 0.21 18.99 -14.99
N VAL A 294 0.53 18.20 -16.02
CA VAL A 294 0.88 18.71 -17.34
C VAL A 294 -0.26 19.52 -17.94
N ALA A 295 -1.50 19.02 -17.90
CA ALA A 295 -2.67 19.73 -18.42
C ALA A 295 -2.98 21.03 -17.68
N LEU A 296 -2.83 21.05 -16.35
CA LEU A 296 -3.01 22.26 -15.53
C LEU A 296 -2.00 23.34 -15.92
N LEU A 297 -0.73 22.98 -16.08
CA LEU A 297 0.35 23.89 -16.44
C LEU A 297 0.31 24.31 -17.92
N GLY A 298 -0.20 23.45 -18.81
CA GLY A 298 -0.49 23.76 -20.21
C GLY A 298 -1.76 24.60 -20.42
N ASN A 299 -2.53 24.85 -19.35
CA ASN A 299 -3.81 25.56 -19.36
C ASN A 299 -4.84 24.95 -20.33
N GLU A 300 -4.91 23.62 -20.38
CA GLU A 300 -5.85 22.87 -21.23
C GLU A 300 -7.26 22.83 -20.62
N GLN A 301 -7.90 23.99 -20.43
CA GLN A 301 -9.15 24.10 -19.65
C GLN A 301 -10.29 23.20 -20.15
N ALA A 302 -10.31 22.88 -21.46
CA ALA A 302 -11.31 21.99 -22.05
C ALA A 302 -11.29 20.56 -21.47
N THR A 303 -10.16 20.10 -20.91
CA THR A 303 -10.01 18.74 -20.37
C THR A 303 -10.28 18.65 -18.86
N PHE A 304 -10.44 19.77 -18.16
CA PHE A 304 -10.53 19.81 -16.70
C PHE A 304 -11.69 19.00 -16.13
N GLY A 305 -12.84 18.95 -16.81
CA GLY A 305 -13.97 18.12 -16.39
C GLY A 305 -13.65 16.62 -16.44
N ALA A 306 -12.89 16.16 -17.43
CA ALA A 306 -12.42 14.78 -17.51
C ALA A 306 -11.37 14.49 -16.44
N HIS A 307 -10.42 15.41 -16.24
CA HIS A 307 -9.40 15.30 -15.20
C HIS A 307 -9.97 15.26 -13.79
N ALA A 308 -11.03 16.03 -13.50
CA ALA A 308 -11.74 15.95 -12.22
C ALA A 308 -12.35 14.56 -11.96
N ARG A 309 -12.96 13.94 -12.99
CA ARG A 309 -13.48 12.57 -12.89
C ARG A 309 -12.35 11.55 -12.69
N SER A 310 -11.25 11.70 -13.40
CA SER A 310 -10.05 10.86 -13.21
C SER A 310 -9.48 10.99 -11.79
N LEU A 311 -9.37 12.20 -11.24
CA LEU A 311 -8.94 12.40 -9.85
C LEU A 311 -9.92 11.85 -8.81
N ALA A 312 -11.23 11.87 -9.10
CA ALA A 312 -12.22 11.27 -8.23
C ALA A 312 -11.98 9.76 -8.10
N LEU A 313 -11.68 9.10 -9.21
CA LEU A 313 -11.28 7.70 -9.22
C LEU A 313 -9.96 7.48 -8.48
N CYS A 314 -8.94 8.30 -8.73
CA CYS A 314 -7.66 8.22 -8.00
C CYS A 314 -7.84 8.37 -6.48
N SER A 315 -8.69 9.31 -6.03
CA SER A 315 -9.01 9.51 -4.62
C SER A 315 -9.62 8.24 -4.01
N LYS A 316 -10.46 7.54 -4.75
CA LYS A 316 -11.06 6.28 -4.30
C LYS A 316 -10.08 5.11 -4.27
N LEU A 317 -9.13 5.06 -5.21
CA LEU A 317 -8.02 4.10 -5.13
C LEU A 317 -7.15 4.38 -3.89
N LEU A 318 -6.86 5.64 -3.58
CA LEU A 318 -6.12 6.03 -2.37
C LEU A 318 -6.88 5.70 -1.07
N GLN A 319 -8.21 5.65 -1.09
CA GLN A 319 -8.99 5.15 0.03
C GLN A 319 -8.61 3.69 0.35
N VAL A 320 -8.58 2.82 -0.66
CA VAL A 320 -8.18 1.41 -0.50
C VAL A 320 -6.74 1.32 0.01
N VAL A 321 -5.82 2.11 -0.55
CA VAL A 321 -4.42 2.18 -0.09
C VAL A 321 -4.34 2.58 1.39
N THR A 322 -5.17 3.52 1.83
CA THR A 322 -5.27 3.94 3.23
C THR A 322 -5.81 2.82 4.11
N ASP A 323 -6.84 2.10 3.66
CA ASP A 323 -7.47 1.03 4.42
C ASP A 323 -6.58 -0.23 4.54
N ASN A 324 -5.67 -0.45 3.57
CA ASN A 324 -4.73 -1.59 3.54
C ASN A 324 -3.78 -1.68 4.74
N ILE A 325 -3.60 -0.60 5.51
CA ILE A 325 -2.79 -0.64 6.73
C ILE A 325 -3.49 -1.40 7.87
N ARG A 326 -4.84 -1.36 7.92
CA ARG A 326 -5.63 -1.91 9.02
C ARG A 326 -5.50 -3.43 9.10
N PRO A 327 -5.57 -4.20 8.00
CA PRO A 327 -5.29 -5.64 8.02
C PRO A 327 -3.95 -5.98 8.66
N ILE A 328 -2.89 -5.25 8.32
CA ILE A 328 -1.56 -5.47 8.88
C ILE A 328 -1.58 -5.20 10.39
N VAL A 329 -2.05 -4.03 10.81
CA VAL A 329 -2.05 -3.62 12.23
C VAL A 329 -2.92 -4.54 13.10
N ARG A 330 -4.04 -5.04 12.55
CA ARG A 330 -5.02 -5.83 13.31
C ARG A 330 -4.76 -7.34 13.31
N THR A 331 -3.96 -7.84 12.38
CA THR A 331 -3.75 -9.30 12.22
C THR A 331 -2.31 -9.71 12.48
N LEU A 332 -1.34 -8.81 12.28
CA LEU A 332 0.06 -9.10 12.57
C LEU A 332 0.36 -8.82 14.04
N SER A 333 0.51 -9.87 14.85
CA SER A 333 0.99 -9.74 16.22
C SER A 333 2.50 -9.45 16.28
N PRO A 334 3.02 -8.91 17.39
CA PRO A 334 4.47 -8.72 17.55
C PRO A 334 5.27 -10.02 17.39
N LYS A 335 4.72 -11.16 17.83
CA LYS A 335 5.30 -12.49 17.61
C LYS A 335 5.32 -12.88 16.12
N ALA A 336 4.22 -12.65 15.39
CA ALA A 336 4.16 -12.95 13.97
C ALA A 336 5.07 -12.01 13.14
N TYR A 337 5.15 -10.73 13.54
CA TYR A 337 6.09 -9.79 12.97
C TYR A 337 7.54 -10.24 13.25
N PHE A 338 7.83 -10.71 14.46
CA PHE A 338 9.13 -11.28 14.80
C PHE A 338 9.52 -12.42 13.87
N ALA A 339 8.61 -13.33 13.57
CA ALA A 339 8.89 -14.48 12.71
C ALA A 339 9.30 -14.08 11.27
N ILE A 340 8.79 -12.95 10.75
CA ILE A 340 9.14 -12.47 9.40
C ILE A 340 10.31 -11.47 9.40
N ARG A 341 10.61 -10.89 10.56
CA ARG A 341 11.57 -9.78 10.71
C ARG A 341 12.98 -10.09 10.20
N PRO A 342 13.55 -11.31 10.39
CA PRO A 342 14.88 -11.63 9.86
C PRO A 342 14.98 -11.44 8.34
N ALA A 343 13.90 -11.74 7.62
CA ALA A 343 13.80 -11.68 6.16
C ALA A 343 13.56 -10.27 5.60
N LEU A 344 13.21 -9.29 6.44
CA LEU A 344 13.03 -7.91 6.01
C LEU A 344 14.36 -7.20 5.73
N GLY A 345 15.46 -7.71 6.30
CA GLY A 345 16.79 -7.12 6.18
C GLY A 345 16.81 -5.63 6.60
N ILE A 346 17.41 -4.78 5.77
CA ILE A 346 17.53 -3.33 6.02
C ILE A 346 16.48 -2.52 5.26
N THR A 347 15.49 -3.20 4.67
CA THR A 347 14.45 -2.57 3.87
C THR A 347 13.51 -1.75 4.74
N SER A 348 12.84 -0.78 4.11
CA SER A 348 11.97 0.18 4.77
C SER A 348 11.02 0.75 3.73
N GLY A 349 9.78 1.06 4.13
CA GLY A 349 8.80 1.75 3.27
C GLY A 349 9.31 3.11 2.76
N SER A 350 10.34 3.68 3.40
CA SER A 350 11.05 4.86 2.90
C SER A 350 11.76 4.66 1.55
N HIS A 351 11.93 3.41 1.10
CA HIS A 351 12.51 3.06 -0.19
C HIS A 351 11.47 2.80 -1.27
N SER A 352 10.16 2.90 -0.95
CA SER A 352 9.10 2.74 -1.94
C SER A 352 9.19 3.78 -3.06
N HIS A 353 9.23 3.30 -4.30
CA HIS A 353 9.23 4.17 -5.46
C HIS A 353 7.88 4.89 -5.64
N ASN A 354 6.75 4.18 -5.65
CA ASN A 354 5.47 4.82 -5.95
C ASN A 354 4.88 5.57 -4.75
N LEU A 355 4.95 5.03 -3.53
CA LEU A 355 4.42 5.73 -2.35
C LEU A 355 5.34 6.87 -1.92
N ARG A 356 6.59 6.55 -1.57
CA ARG A 356 7.48 7.53 -0.93
C ARG A 356 8.02 8.54 -1.93
N LYS A 357 8.66 8.09 -3.01
CA LYS A 357 9.26 8.98 -4.00
C LYS A 357 8.18 9.63 -4.86
N GLY A 358 7.28 8.84 -5.45
CA GLY A 358 6.21 9.30 -6.33
C GLY A 358 5.18 10.13 -5.60
N LEU A 359 4.25 9.48 -4.91
CA LEU A 359 3.07 10.14 -4.34
C LEU A 359 3.46 11.20 -3.32
N PHE A 360 4.23 10.84 -2.29
CA PHE A 360 4.43 11.70 -1.12
C PHE A 360 5.43 12.84 -1.31
N LEU A 361 6.46 12.66 -2.14
CA LEU A 361 7.54 13.65 -2.29
C LEU A 361 7.43 14.45 -3.59
N THR A 362 6.89 13.87 -4.66
CA THR A 362 6.89 14.50 -5.98
C THR A 362 5.47 14.82 -6.44
N ILE A 363 4.65 13.81 -6.73
CA ILE A 363 3.41 13.96 -7.49
C ILE A 363 2.33 14.72 -6.73
N TYR A 364 1.99 14.34 -5.50
CA TYR A 364 0.97 15.07 -4.74
C TYR A 364 1.37 16.54 -4.49
N PRO A 365 2.59 16.85 -4.00
CA PRO A 365 3.02 18.24 -3.82
C PRO A 365 3.01 19.04 -5.13
N SER A 366 3.46 18.43 -6.24
CA SER A 366 3.44 19.06 -7.56
C SER A 366 2.02 19.31 -8.07
N LEU A 367 1.08 18.40 -7.82
CA LEU A 367 -0.34 18.59 -8.15
C LEU A 367 -0.94 19.78 -7.40
N VAL A 368 -0.67 19.90 -6.10
CA VAL A 368 -1.12 21.05 -5.30
C VAL A 368 -0.53 22.34 -5.87
N LYS A 369 0.79 22.40 -6.09
CA LYS A 369 1.46 23.60 -6.64
C LYS A 369 0.92 23.98 -8.02
N SER A 370 0.70 22.99 -8.90
CA SER A 370 0.15 23.22 -10.24
C SER A 370 -1.26 23.78 -10.19
N LEU A 371 -2.10 23.28 -9.28
CA LEU A 371 -3.44 23.83 -9.07
C LEU A 371 -3.38 25.27 -8.53
N ARG A 372 -2.48 25.56 -7.57
CA ARG A 372 -2.30 26.93 -7.07
C ARG A 372 -1.90 27.90 -8.19
N LEU A 373 -0.94 27.51 -9.03
CA LEU A 373 -0.52 28.28 -10.20
C LEU A 373 -1.69 28.49 -11.17
N GLN A 374 -2.45 27.44 -11.48
CA GLN A 374 -3.60 27.55 -12.37
C GLN A 374 -4.62 28.57 -11.83
N LEU A 375 -5.00 28.44 -10.55
CA LEU A 375 -5.97 29.32 -9.90
C LEU A 375 -5.49 30.77 -9.85
N ALA A 376 -4.18 30.99 -9.73
CA ALA A 376 -3.53 32.28 -9.79
C ALA A 376 -3.25 32.77 -11.24
N ALA A 377 -3.84 32.15 -12.26
CA ALA A 377 -3.60 32.48 -13.67
C ALA A 377 -2.11 32.49 -14.07
N MET A 378 -1.34 31.55 -13.51
CA MET A 378 0.10 31.37 -13.67
C MET A 378 0.98 32.50 -13.10
N ASP A 379 0.41 33.39 -12.27
CA ASP A 379 1.18 34.36 -11.49
C ASP A 379 1.81 33.66 -10.26
N GLU A 380 3.14 33.54 -10.27
CA GLU A 380 3.89 32.87 -9.20
C GLU A 380 3.82 33.61 -7.85
N GLN A 381 3.75 34.94 -7.87
CA GLN A 381 3.67 35.73 -6.65
C GLN A 381 2.29 35.57 -6.00
N LEU A 382 1.23 35.62 -6.81
CA LEU A 382 -0.13 35.39 -6.37
C LEU A 382 -0.34 33.93 -5.92
N ALA A 383 0.25 32.96 -6.62
CA ALA A 383 0.20 31.56 -6.23
C ALA A 383 0.90 31.27 -4.89
N ALA A 384 1.84 32.12 -4.47
CA ALA A 384 2.53 32.05 -3.17
C ALA A 384 1.81 32.84 -2.05
N ASP A 385 0.89 33.72 -2.39
CA ASP A 385 0.09 34.51 -1.43
C ASP A 385 -1.13 33.70 -0.96
N ASP A 386 -1.02 33.06 0.20
CA ASP A 386 -2.07 32.20 0.77
C ASP A 386 -3.40 32.93 0.97
N GLU A 387 -3.38 34.19 1.44
CA GLU A 387 -4.61 34.96 1.72
C GLU A 387 -5.33 35.32 0.43
N ARG A 388 -4.61 35.86 -0.55
CA ARG A 388 -5.21 36.21 -1.85
C ARG A 388 -5.68 34.97 -2.60
N LEU A 389 -4.90 33.89 -2.57
CA LEU A 389 -5.28 32.64 -3.20
C LEU A 389 -6.56 32.06 -2.57
N GLN A 390 -6.69 32.13 -1.24
CA GLN A 390 -7.92 31.71 -0.56
C GLN A 390 -9.14 32.50 -1.04
N GLN A 391 -9.01 33.83 -1.23
CA GLN A 391 -10.09 34.67 -1.75
C GLN A 391 -10.50 34.28 -3.18
N ILE A 392 -9.53 33.99 -4.05
CA ILE A 392 -9.77 33.51 -5.42
C ILE A 392 -10.54 32.18 -5.39
N VAL A 393 -10.13 31.25 -4.52
CA VAL A 393 -10.79 29.96 -4.38
C VAL A 393 -12.23 30.12 -3.87
N LEU A 394 -12.47 31.00 -2.90
CA LEU A 394 -13.82 31.27 -2.41
C LEU A 394 -14.72 31.83 -3.52
N ALA A 395 -14.22 32.74 -4.34
CA ALA A 395 -14.94 33.27 -5.50
C ALA A 395 -15.23 32.16 -6.54
N LEU A 396 -14.25 31.30 -6.83
CA LEU A 396 -14.42 30.14 -7.70
C LEU A 396 -15.52 29.20 -7.19
N LEU A 397 -15.54 28.91 -5.88
CA LEU A 397 -16.53 28.01 -5.28
C LEU A 397 -17.97 28.57 -5.32
N GLN A 398 -18.13 29.89 -5.43
CA GLN A 398 -19.42 30.54 -5.63
C GLN A 398 -19.89 30.48 -7.09
N GLN A 399 -18.99 30.23 -8.04
CA GLN A 399 -19.31 30.03 -9.45
C GLN A 399 -19.76 28.58 -9.67
N HIS A 400 -21.03 28.40 -10.04
CA HIS A 400 -21.55 27.07 -10.35
C HIS A 400 -21.02 26.57 -11.70
N GLY A 401 -20.55 25.31 -11.73
CA GLY A 401 -20.19 24.60 -12.97
C GLY A 401 -18.73 24.76 -13.43
N ASP A 402 -17.86 25.41 -12.66
CA ASP A 402 -16.44 25.48 -13.00
C ASP A 402 -15.71 24.16 -12.67
N PRO A 403 -15.14 23.44 -13.65
CA PRO A 403 -14.48 22.15 -13.42
C PRO A 403 -13.22 22.26 -12.53
N ARG A 404 -12.63 23.44 -12.37
CA ARG A 404 -11.52 23.67 -11.44
C ARG A 404 -11.95 23.49 -9.99
N ALA A 405 -13.20 23.81 -9.67
CA ALA A 405 -13.76 23.56 -8.34
C ALA A 405 -13.84 22.05 -8.04
N ASP A 406 -14.11 21.22 -9.05
CA ASP A 406 -14.11 19.77 -8.88
C ASP A 406 -12.70 19.21 -8.72
N ILE A 407 -11.73 19.68 -9.51
CA ILE A 407 -10.30 19.33 -9.31
C ILE A 407 -9.86 19.69 -7.90
N LEU A 408 -10.17 20.91 -7.43
CA LEU A 408 -9.90 21.37 -6.07
C LEU A 408 -10.45 20.41 -5.00
N ARG A 409 -11.73 20.00 -5.13
CA ARG A 409 -12.34 19.04 -4.21
C ARG A 409 -11.57 17.72 -4.17
N GLN A 410 -11.19 17.20 -5.33
CA GLN A 410 -10.44 15.95 -5.40
C GLN A 410 -9.02 16.07 -4.84
N VAL A 411 -8.32 17.19 -5.07
CA VAL A 411 -7.00 17.42 -4.46
C VAL A 411 -7.10 17.48 -2.93
N VAL A 412 -8.16 18.08 -2.38
CA VAL A 412 -8.40 18.07 -0.92
C VAL A 412 -8.73 16.66 -0.40
N TYR A 413 -9.49 15.85 -1.15
CA TYR A 413 -9.69 14.43 -0.79
C TYR A 413 -8.39 13.64 -0.83
N MET A 414 -7.55 13.81 -1.86
CA MET A 414 -6.23 13.20 -1.93
C MET A 414 -5.36 13.58 -0.73
N HIS A 415 -5.36 14.87 -0.34
CA HIS A 415 -4.66 15.32 0.88
C HIS A 415 -5.15 14.53 2.11
N GLN A 416 -6.47 14.38 2.28
CA GLN A 416 -7.04 13.64 3.40
C GLN A 416 -6.58 12.18 3.42
N TYR A 417 -6.54 11.49 2.27
CA TYR A 417 -6.07 10.10 2.20
C TYR A 417 -4.57 9.98 2.45
N VAL A 418 -3.74 10.84 1.83
CA VAL A 418 -2.29 10.88 2.06
C VAL A 418 -1.98 11.07 3.54
N ARG A 419 -2.68 12.00 4.19
CA ARG A 419 -2.51 12.25 5.62
C ARG A 419 -2.97 11.08 6.46
N THR A 420 -4.18 10.56 6.19
CA THR A 420 -4.75 9.44 6.96
C THR A 420 -3.85 8.22 6.88
N TRP A 421 -3.29 7.93 5.69
CA TRP A 421 -2.31 6.85 5.53
C TRP A 421 -1.09 7.06 6.44
N ARG A 422 -0.52 8.27 6.51
CA ARG A 422 0.63 8.56 7.39
C ARG A 422 0.27 8.42 8.88
N ASP A 423 -0.92 8.86 9.27
CA ASP A 423 -1.41 8.77 10.65
C ASP A 423 -1.67 7.30 11.06
N GLU A 424 -2.29 6.51 10.19
CA GLU A 424 -2.58 5.10 10.45
C GLU A 424 -1.33 4.22 10.37
N HIS A 425 -0.39 4.52 9.47
CA HIS A 425 0.90 3.81 9.38
C HIS A 425 1.70 3.92 10.68
N MET A 426 1.54 4.99 11.45
CA MET A 426 2.16 5.11 12.78
C MET A 426 1.61 4.10 13.79
N GLN A 427 0.38 3.59 13.62
CA GLN A 427 -0.15 2.56 14.50
C GLN A 427 0.68 1.28 14.39
N PHE A 428 1.14 0.92 13.20
CA PHE A 428 2.04 -0.22 13.00
C PHE A 428 3.32 -0.08 13.83
N VAL A 429 3.92 1.13 13.84
CA VAL A 429 5.12 1.40 14.64
C VAL A 429 4.82 1.25 16.13
N LYS A 430 3.70 1.79 16.61
CA LYS A 430 3.29 1.68 18.01
C LYS A 430 3.08 0.23 18.44
N THR A 431 2.38 -0.57 17.64
CA THR A 431 2.01 -1.94 18.03
C THR A 431 3.12 -2.95 17.83
N GLN A 432 3.99 -2.79 16.83
CA GLN A 432 5.03 -3.78 16.49
C GLN A 432 6.42 -3.45 17.00
N ILE A 433 6.73 -2.17 17.23
CA ILE A 433 8.06 -1.71 17.66
C ILE A 433 7.98 -1.05 19.04
N GLY A 434 6.87 -0.36 19.33
CA GLY A 434 6.70 0.43 20.53
C GLY A 434 7.33 1.82 20.44
N VAL A 435 7.07 2.64 21.46
CA VAL A 435 7.67 3.96 21.65
C VAL A 435 8.32 3.94 23.03
N SER A 436 9.60 4.29 23.14
CA SER A 436 10.23 4.40 24.47
C SER A 436 9.82 5.70 25.16
N PRO A 437 9.74 5.73 26.50
CA PRO A 437 9.78 6.97 27.26
C PRO A 437 10.99 7.84 26.87
N GLU A 438 10.85 9.16 26.97
CA GLU A 438 11.89 10.13 26.56
C GLU A 438 13.20 9.97 27.34
N ASP A 439 13.12 9.51 28.59
CA ASP A 439 14.24 9.28 29.50
C ASP A 439 14.87 7.89 29.38
N MET A 440 14.33 7.02 28.53
CA MET A 440 14.84 5.67 28.29
C MET A 440 15.55 5.54 26.94
N THR A 441 16.43 4.54 26.83
CA THR A 441 17.05 4.20 25.53
C THR A 441 15.95 3.92 24.50
N PRO A 442 15.98 4.58 23.33
CA PRO A 442 14.98 4.39 22.29
C PRO A 442 15.07 2.98 21.69
N THR A 443 13.95 2.48 21.15
CA THR A 443 13.97 1.25 20.36
C THR A 443 14.63 1.53 19.00
N ALA A 444 15.77 0.91 18.76
CA ALA A 444 16.48 1.02 17.51
C ALA A 444 15.75 0.31 16.36
N SER A 445 15.84 0.87 15.16
CA SER A 445 15.35 0.27 13.92
C SER A 445 16.40 -0.67 13.32
N ILE A 446 15.94 -1.73 12.65
CA ILE A 446 16.80 -2.63 11.85
C ILE A 446 17.45 -1.88 10.68
N SER A 447 16.77 -0.87 10.12
CA SER A 447 17.34 -0.01 9.09
C SER A 447 18.48 0.90 9.61
N GLY A 448 18.81 0.79 10.90
CA GLY A 448 19.92 1.45 11.58
C GLY A 448 19.57 2.81 12.16
N ALA A 449 18.29 3.19 12.20
CA ALA A 449 17.88 4.41 12.89
C ALA A 449 17.92 4.21 14.41
N GLU A 450 18.53 5.17 15.11
CA GLU A 450 18.70 5.12 16.57
C GLU A 450 17.37 5.19 17.32
N ASN A 451 16.38 5.89 16.74
CA ASN A 451 15.01 5.93 17.24
C ASN A 451 14.04 5.67 16.09
N ALA A 452 13.48 4.45 16.04
CA ALA A 452 12.56 4.02 15.00
C ALA A 452 11.26 4.86 14.99
N ALA A 453 10.71 5.14 16.17
CA ALA A 453 9.46 5.90 16.32
C ALA A 453 9.63 7.36 15.89
N VAL A 454 10.72 8.02 16.25
CA VAL A 454 11.03 9.39 15.81
C VAL A 454 11.24 9.46 14.31
N THR A 455 11.97 8.51 13.74
CA THR A 455 12.17 8.44 12.28
C THR A 455 10.85 8.30 11.54
N ALA A 456 9.99 7.39 12.00
CA ALA A 456 8.66 7.19 11.45
C ALA A 456 7.79 8.46 11.58
N ASN A 457 7.84 9.13 12.73
CA ASN A 457 7.13 10.39 12.96
C ASN A 457 7.65 11.53 12.07
N GLY A 458 8.93 11.55 11.72
CA GLY A 458 9.49 12.52 10.77
C GLY A 458 8.75 12.55 9.43
N PHE A 459 8.35 11.37 8.92
CA PHE A 459 7.53 11.29 7.69
C PHE A 459 6.18 11.96 7.84
N ARG A 460 5.56 11.86 9.02
CA ARG A 460 4.28 12.49 9.32
C ARG A 460 4.41 14.01 9.45
N GLN A 461 5.50 14.48 10.07
CA GLN A 461 5.77 15.93 10.24
C GLN A 461 5.98 16.68 8.93
N ALA A 462 6.29 15.98 7.82
CA ALA A 462 6.40 16.58 6.50
C ALA A 462 5.12 17.32 6.05
N HIS A 463 3.94 17.02 6.61
CA HIS A 463 2.70 17.76 6.36
C HIS A 463 2.71 19.21 6.84
N LYS A 464 3.61 19.59 7.76
CA LYS A 464 3.72 20.98 8.21
C LYS A 464 4.08 21.94 7.08
N ASN A 465 4.73 21.43 6.04
CA ASN A 465 5.17 22.21 4.87
C ASN A 465 4.30 21.93 3.64
N ASP A 466 3.10 21.35 3.83
CA ASP A 466 2.18 21.03 2.73
C ASP A 466 1.50 22.32 2.21
N PRO A 467 1.64 22.67 0.92
CA PRO A 467 1.10 23.92 0.37
C PRO A 467 -0.42 23.92 0.19
N ILE A 468 -1.14 22.90 0.69
CA ILE A 468 -2.59 22.75 0.54
C ILE A 468 -3.42 23.74 1.39
N ALA A 469 -2.83 24.34 2.42
CA ALA A 469 -3.56 25.08 3.46
C ALA A 469 -4.64 26.06 2.96
N PRO A 470 -4.36 27.02 2.05
CA PRO A 470 -5.39 27.96 1.58
C PRO A 470 -6.51 27.27 0.78
N LEU A 471 -6.18 26.22 0.02
CA LEU A 471 -7.15 25.44 -0.75
C LEU A 471 -8.10 24.67 0.18
N TYR A 472 -7.53 24.04 1.21
CA TYR A 472 -8.27 23.28 2.22
C TYR A 472 -9.17 24.20 3.06
N GLN A 473 -8.65 25.36 3.49
CA GLN A 473 -9.39 26.31 4.30
C GLN A 473 -10.54 26.97 3.52
N ALA A 474 -10.33 27.32 2.25
CA ALA A 474 -11.39 27.84 1.40
C ALA A 474 -12.52 26.81 1.19
N LEU A 475 -12.18 25.54 0.96
CA LEU A 475 -13.17 24.49 0.70
C LEU A 475 -13.93 24.04 1.95
N LEU A 476 -13.24 23.88 3.09
CA LEU A 476 -13.80 23.27 4.30
C LEU A 476 -14.07 24.25 5.44
N GLY A 477 -13.70 25.53 5.29
CA GLY A 477 -13.89 26.56 6.31
C GLY A 477 -13.02 26.38 7.55
N LYS A 478 -12.00 25.52 7.51
CA LYS A 478 -11.09 25.23 8.64
C LYS A 478 -9.71 24.86 8.12
N SER A 479 -8.66 25.13 8.90
CA SER A 479 -7.28 24.76 8.53
C SER A 479 -7.08 23.23 8.55
N PRO A 480 -6.10 22.70 7.78
CA PRO A 480 -5.68 21.32 7.92
C PRO A 480 -5.31 21.00 9.37
N ILE A 481 -5.81 19.88 9.89
CA ILE A 481 -5.48 19.50 11.26
C ILE A 481 -4.00 19.08 11.29
N PRO A 482 -3.20 19.58 12.23
CA PRO A 482 -1.79 19.21 12.34
C PRO A 482 -1.62 17.70 12.63
N PRO A 483 -0.42 17.14 12.37
CA PRO A 483 -0.07 15.81 12.82
C PRO A 483 -0.40 15.60 14.30
N LEU A 484 -1.13 14.53 14.63
CA LEU A 484 -1.45 14.15 16.00
C LEU A 484 -0.15 13.81 16.79
N PRO A 485 -0.14 13.67 18.12
CA PRO A 485 0.99 13.04 18.81
C PRO A 485 1.11 11.55 18.42
N ILE A 486 2.26 10.91 18.68
CA ILE A 486 2.44 9.46 18.41
C ILE A 486 1.65 8.65 19.45
N VAL A 487 1.79 9.03 20.72
CA VAL A 487 1.09 8.47 21.87
C VAL A 487 0.39 9.60 22.63
N HIS A 488 -0.73 9.31 23.30
CA HIS A 488 -1.39 10.30 24.15
C HIS A 488 -0.80 10.23 25.55
N LYS A 489 -0.18 11.34 25.99
CA LYS A 489 0.44 11.43 27.31
C LYS A 489 -0.56 11.08 28.42
N GLY A 490 -0.20 10.15 29.29
CA GLY A 490 -1.03 9.61 30.36
C GLY A 490 -2.13 8.64 29.90
N GLY A 491 -2.21 8.32 28.61
CA GLY A 491 -3.21 7.43 28.03
C GLY A 491 -2.80 5.95 28.06
N PHE A 492 -3.79 5.07 27.82
CA PHE A 492 -3.53 3.63 27.68
C PHE A 492 -2.62 3.30 26.50
N ASP A 493 -2.68 4.11 25.42
CA ASP A 493 -1.83 3.89 24.25
C ASP A 493 -0.36 4.23 24.50
N GLU A 494 -0.06 5.20 25.37
CA GLU A 494 1.30 5.45 25.87
C GLU A 494 1.80 4.27 26.70
N TYR A 495 1.01 3.80 27.68
CA TYR A 495 1.35 2.62 28.47
C TYR A 495 1.66 1.40 27.60
N MET A 496 0.77 1.08 26.65
CA MET A 496 0.96 -0.05 25.74
C MET A 496 2.18 0.13 24.83
N ALA A 497 2.40 1.33 24.29
CA ALA A 497 3.57 1.58 23.44
C ALA A 497 4.89 1.44 24.21
N HIS A 498 4.93 1.88 25.48
CA HIS A 498 6.08 1.72 26.37
C HIS A 498 6.31 0.25 26.72
N PHE A 499 5.24 -0.48 27.06
CA PHE A 499 5.30 -1.92 27.33
C PHE A 499 5.84 -2.69 26.13
N THR A 500 5.29 -2.44 24.93
CA THR A 500 5.77 -3.04 23.69
C THR A 500 7.24 -2.69 23.43
N ALA A 501 7.66 -1.43 23.65
CA ALA A 501 9.06 -1.03 23.44
C ALA A 501 10.02 -1.83 24.33
N ASN A 502 9.66 -2.07 25.60
CA ASN A 502 10.49 -2.86 26.51
C ASN A 502 10.55 -4.32 26.09
N ALA A 503 9.41 -4.94 25.78
CA ALA A 503 9.36 -6.31 25.29
C ALA A 503 10.18 -6.48 23.99
N VAL A 504 10.08 -5.53 23.06
CA VAL A 504 10.86 -5.53 21.80
C VAL A 504 12.36 -5.38 22.09
N LYS A 505 12.79 -4.53 23.02
CA LYS A 505 14.22 -4.41 23.36
C LYS A 505 14.78 -5.71 23.93
N GLU A 506 14.03 -6.39 24.81
CA GLU A 506 14.41 -7.69 25.36
C GLU A 506 14.50 -8.76 24.27
N MET A 507 13.49 -8.81 23.39
CA MET A 507 13.44 -9.75 22.27
C MET A 507 14.54 -9.51 21.22
N TYR A 508 15.08 -8.28 21.13
CA TYR A 508 16.07 -7.87 20.13
C TYR A 508 17.27 -7.16 20.75
N ALA A 509 17.82 -7.74 21.82
CA ALA A 509 19.00 -7.20 22.49
C ALA A 509 20.16 -6.99 21.51
N ASP A 510 20.34 -7.90 20.56
CA ASP A 510 21.34 -7.80 19.49
C ASP A 510 21.18 -6.54 18.62
N VAL A 511 19.95 -6.19 18.23
CA VAL A 511 19.65 -4.97 17.47
C VAL A 511 19.94 -3.73 18.31
N GLN A 512 19.58 -3.76 19.60
CA GLN A 512 19.82 -2.63 20.49
C GLN A 512 21.32 -2.42 20.71
N ASP A 513 22.06 -3.49 20.97
CA ASP A 513 23.51 -3.46 21.19
C ASP A 513 24.25 -2.96 19.95
N ARG A 514 23.89 -3.42 18.75
CA ARG A 514 24.47 -2.93 17.49
C ARG A 514 24.24 -1.43 17.29
N ALA A 515 23.02 -0.96 17.55
CA ALA A 515 22.71 0.47 17.43
C ALA A 515 23.49 1.31 18.44
N GLN A 516 23.68 0.81 19.67
CA GLN A 516 24.48 1.47 20.70
C GLN A 516 25.97 1.50 20.36
N ARG A 517 26.53 0.46 19.72
CA ARG A 517 27.94 0.47 19.26
C ARG A 517 28.24 1.57 18.23
N LYS A 518 27.23 2.12 17.54
CA LYS A 518 27.38 3.31 16.67
C LYS A 518 27.49 4.64 17.41
N ARG A 519 27.04 4.74 18.68
CA ARG A 519 27.11 5.98 19.48
C ARG A 519 28.52 6.56 19.61
N PRO A 520 29.57 5.80 19.97
CA PRO A 520 30.91 6.37 20.11
C PRO A 520 31.54 6.80 18.78
N ALA A 521 31.21 6.15 17.66
CA ALA A 521 31.80 6.47 16.35
C ALA A 521 31.24 7.75 15.72
N ARG A 522 29.99 8.13 16.01
CA ARG A 522 29.34 9.35 15.50
C ARG A 522 29.58 10.60 16.34
N MET A 523 29.95 10.44 17.61
CA MET A 523 30.35 11.56 18.47
C MET A 523 31.82 11.97 18.28
N ALA A 524 32.59 11.18 17.53
CA ALA A 524 33.99 11.44 17.21
C ALA A 524 34.20 12.03 15.79
N SER A 525 33.12 12.33 15.07
CA SER A 525 33.07 13.03 13.78
C SER A 525 32.27 14.31 13.90
#